data_AF-A0A7J8WC14-F1
#
_entry.id   AF-A0A7J8WC14-F1
#
_cell.length_a   1.000
_cell.length_b   1.000
_cell.length_c   1.000
_cell.angle_alpha   90.00
_cell.angle_beta   90.00
_cell.angle_gamma   90.00
#
_symmetry.space_group_name_H-M   'P 1'
#
loop_
_entity.id
_entity.type
_entity.pdbx_description
1 polymer ?
#
loop_
_entity_poly.entity_id
_entity_poly.type
_entity_poly.pdbx_seq_one_letter_code
_entity_poly.pdbx_strand_id
1 'polypeptide(L)'
;MNRSKSLAATSKSITAMARKRSSKIMLIFFLLLSLLAFLSFLPVFASLPSLPSYSHSHDLHFHLPRHQRLHRRQKIGVRKFEIAEDKFWKDGKPFQIIGGDLHYFRVLPEYWEDRLLRAKALGLNTIQTYIPWNLHEPEAGKLVFEGIADLVSFLKLCQKLGLLVMLRAGPYICAG
;
A
#
# COMPACT_ATOMS: atom_id res chain seq x y z
N MET A 1 -57.72 -32.46 41.30
CA MET A 1 -57.64 -32.29 39.83
C MET A 1 -56.43 -31.42 39.52
N ASN A 2 -55.51 -31.96 38.72
CA ASN A 2 -54.16 -31.46 38.42
C ASN A 2 -54.12 -30.03 37.85
N ARG A 3 -53.25 -29.15 38.38
CA ARG A 3 -52.64 -28.06 37.59
C ARG A 3 -51.43 -27.33 38.19
N SER A 4 -51.07 -27.48 39.47
CA SER A 4 -49.92 -26.73 40.05
C SER A 4 -48.58 -27.50 40.06
N LYS A 5 -48.55 -28.78 39.70
CA LYS A 5 -47.29 -29.55 39.53
C LYS A 5 -46.53 -29.20 38.23
N SER A 6 -47.12 -28.39 37.35
CA SER A 6 -46.58 -28.09 36.01
C SER A 6 -45.61 -26.90 35.95
N LEU A 7 -45.54 -26.06 36.98
CA LEU A 7 -44.66 -24.87 36.98
C LEU A 7 -43.29 -25.12 37.63
N ALA A 8 -43.14 -26.23 38.37
CA ALA A 8 -41.87 -26.58 39.04
C ALA A 8 -40.89 -27.36 38.13
N ALA A 9 -41.33 -27.84 36.96
CA ALA A 9 -40.51 -28.65 36.07
C ALA A 9 -39.71 -27.83 35.02
N THR A 10 -40.13 -26.60 34.72
CA THR A 10 -39.51 -25.80 33.63
C THR A 10 -38.36 -24.90 34.09
N SER A 11 -38.11 -24.76 35.40
CA SER A 11 -37.00 -23.94 35.92
C SER A 11 -35.67 -24.70 36.05
N LYS A 12 -35.70 -26.04 36.08
CA LYS A 12 -34.48 -26.85 36.31
C LYS A 12 -33.58 -27.05 35.08
N SER A 13 -33.97 -26.59 33.90
CA SER A 13 -33.27 -26.91 32.64
C SER A 13 -32.24 -25.88 32.16
N ILE A 14 -32.12 -24.70 32.80
CA ILE A 14 -31.25 -23.62 32.29
C ILE A 14 -29.95 -23.45 33.08
N THR A 15 -29.80 -24.09 34.24
CA THR A 15 -28.65 -23.84 35.14
C THR A 15 -27.73 -25.04 35.28
N ALA A 16 -27.25 -25.60 34.18
CA ALA A 16 -26.26 -26.69 34.21
C ALA A 16 -25.31 -26.69 32.99
N MET A 17 -24.76 -25.53 32.61
CA MET A 17 -23.60 -25.48 31.72
C MET A 17 -22.66 -24.34 32.10
N ALA A 18 -21.98 -24.50 33.24
CA ALA A 18 -20.74 -23.78 33.54
C ALA A 18 -19.66 -24.83 33.82
N ARG A 19 -19.09 -25.39 32.75
CA ARG A 19 -17.96 -26.30 32.83
C ARG A 19 -16.81 -25.52 33.48
N LYS A 20 -16.48 -25.84 34.73
CA LYS A 20 -15.36 -25.28 35.49
C LYS A 20 -14.07 -25.49 34.69
N ARG A 21 -13.70 -24.48 33.89
CA ARG A 21 -12.56 -24.54 32.96
C ARG A 21 -11.30 -24.67 33.82
N SER A 22 -10.65 -25.83 33.73
CA SER A 22 -9.49 -26.16 34.55
C SER A 22 -8.39 -25.10 34.37
N SER A 23 -8.01 -24.44 35.46
CA SER A 23 -7.00 -23.37 35.51
C SER A 23 -5.69 -23.79 34.83
N LYS A 24 -5.33 -25.08 34.89
CA LYS A 24 -4.15 -25.64 34.23
C LYS A 24 -4.21 -25.52 32.70
N ILE A 25 -5.39 -25.69 32.10
CA ILE A 25 -5.57 -25.56 30.63
C ILE A 25 -5.44 -24.10 30.20
N MET A 26 -5.95 -23.17 31.01
CA MET A 26 -5.78 -21.74 30.77
C MET A 26 -4.31 -21.33 30.89
N LEU A 27 -3.58 -21.85 31.88
CA LEU A 27 -2.15 -21.58 32.06
C LEU A 27 -1.31 -22.09 30.88
N ILE A 28 -1.57 -23.32 30.41
CA ILE A 28 -0.89 -23.89 29.23
C ILE A 28 -1.17 -23.04 27.99
N PHE A 29 -2.42 -22.60 27.80
CA PHE A 29 -2.79 -21.73 26.69
C PHE A 29 -2.03 -20.40 26.70
N PHE A 30 -1.91 -19.74 27.86
CA PHE A 30 -1.15 -18.50 27.97
C PHE A 30 0.36 -18.70 27.78
N LEU A 31 0.93 -19.82 28.26
CA LEU A 31 2.33 -20.19 28.01
C LEU A 31 2.61 -20.47 26.53
N LEU A 32 1.70 -21.14 25.82
CA LEU A 32 1.82 -21.38 24.38
C LEU A 32 1.72 -20.07 23.58
N LEU A 33 0.81 -19.18 23.98
CA LEU A 33 0.64 -17.88 23.33
C LEU A 33 1.86 -16.98 23.55
N SER A 34 2.47 -17.01 24.74
CA SER A 34 3.70 -16.26 25.00
C SER A 34 4.90 -16.84 24.25
N LEU A 35 5.02 -18.17 24.15
CA LEU A 35 6.08 -18.82 23.39
C LEU A 35 5.99 -18.50 21.89
N LEU A 36 4.80 -18.54 21.31
CA LEU A 36 4.57 -18.15 19.90
C LEU A 36 4.90 -16.67 19.65
N ALA A 37 4.55 -15.78 20.58
CA ALA A 37 4.93 -14.38 20.51
C ALA A 37 6.46 -14.19 20.61
N PHE A 38 7.15 -14.97 21.44
CA PHE A 38 8.62 -14.91 21.60
C PHE A 38 9.37 -15.44 20.38
N LEU A 39 8.87 -16.48 19.69
CA LEU A 39 9.49 -16.97 18.44
C LEU A 39 9.33 -15.99 17.27
N SER A 40 8.32 -15.11 17.29
CA SER A 40 8.18 -14.03 16.29
C SER A 40 9.20 -12.90 16.45
N PHE A 41 9.93 -12.88 17.58
CA PHE A 41 10.99 -11.92 17.88
C PHE A 41 12.40 -12.46 17.63
N LEU A 42 12.57 -13.57 16.91
CA LEU A 42 13.84 -13.85 16.25
C LEU A 42 13.98 -12.87 15.08
N PRO A 43 14.86 -11.87 15.17
CA PRO A 43 15.11 -11.05 14.02
C PRO A 43 15.82 -11.95 13.00
N VAL A 44 15.26 -12.02 11.81
CA VAL A 44 15.93 -12.51 10.60
C VAL A 44 17.08 -11.54 10.29
N PHE A 45 18.11 -11.58 11.13
CA PHE A 45 19.47 -11.13 10.85
C PHE A 45 20.22 -12.33 10.28
N ALA A 46 19.77 -12.79 9.12
CA ALA A 46 20.54 -13.71 8.30
C ALA A 46 21.20 -12.88 7.19
N SER A 47 22.49 -12.63 7.40
CA SER A 47 23.52 -12.46 6.35
C SER A 47 23.34 -11.30 5.36
N LEU A 48 23.76 -10.10 5.75
CA LEU A 48 24.32 -9.15 4.80
C LEU A 48 25.75 -9.62 4.42
N PRO A 49 26.09 -9.76 3.14
CA PRO A 49 27.48 -10.01 2.74
C PRO A 49 28.35 -8.80 3.10
N SER A 50 29.54 -9.09 3.62
CA SER A 50 30.57 -8.12 4.01
C SER A 50 31.04 -7.28 2.81
N LEU A 51 31.10 -5.97 3.01
CA LEU A 51 31.78 -5.07 2.08
C LEU A 51 33.28 -5.44 2.00
N PRO A 52 33.91 -5.44 0.82
CA PRO A 52 35.34 -5.63 0.72
C PRO A 52 36.07 -4.42 1.33
N SER A 53 36.95 -4.70 2.28
CA SER A 53 37.91 -3.76 2.85
C SER A 53 38.83 -3.23 1.74
N TYR A 54 38.72 -1.94 1.44
CA TYR A 54 39.59 -1.24 0.50
C TYR A 54 40.96 -1.02 1.15
N SER A 55 41.94 -1.80 0.73
CA SER A 55 43.33 -1.68 1.14
C SER A 55 43.99 -0.44 0.53
N HIS A 56 44.61 0.28 1.45
CA HIS A 56 45.49 1.43 1.32
C HIS A 56 46.61 1.22 0.28
N SER A 57 46.70 2.13 -0.70
CA SER A 57 47.94 2.44 -1.41
C SER A 57 48.12 3.95 -1.40
N HIS A 58 49.16 4.36 -0.66
CA HIS A 58 49.73 5.69 -0.67
C HIS A 58 50.05 6.12 -2.10
N ASP A 59 49.57 7.30 -2.50
CA ASP A 59 50.35 8.21 -3.34
C ASP A 59 50.00 9.65 -2.91
N LEU A 60 50.94 10.22 -2.16
CA LEU A 60 51.02 11.63 -1.85
C LEU A 60 51.63 12.33 -3.06
N HIS A 61 50.92 13.30 -3.65
CA HIS A 61 51.55 14.60 -3.93
C HIS A 61 50.48 15.71 -4.02
N PHE A 62 50.75 16.76 -3.25
CA PHE A 62 49.92 17.90 -2.90
C PHE A 62 49.66 18.88 -4.06
N HIS A 63 48.41 19.31 -4.21
CA HIS A 63 48.04 20.70 -4.56
C HIS A 63 46.74 21.09 -3.83
N LEU A 64 46.79 22.15 -3.02
CA LEU A 64 45.67 22.85 -2.36
C LEU A 64 45.68 24.31 -2.87
N PRO A 65 44.60 25.15 -2.78
CA PRO A 65 43.42 25.02 -1.90
C PRO A 65 42.02 25.41 -2.48
N ARG A 66 40.98 24.85 -1.83
CA ARG A 66 39.74 25.49 -1.31
C ARG A 66 38.75 26.26 -2.25
N HIS A 67 37.52 25.70 -2.26
CA HIS A 67 36.19 26.35 -2.35
C HIS A 67 35.55 26.65 -3.72
N GLN A 68 34.69 25.74 -4.19
CA GLN A 68 33.22 25.86 -4.21
C GLN A 68 32.65 24.62 -4.94
N ARG A 69 32.07 23.67 -4.20
CA ARG A 69 30.63 23.58 -3.92
C ARG A 69 29.81 23.21 -5.17
N LEU A 70 29.50 21.91 -5.25
CA LEU A 70 28.24 21.35 -5.74
C LEU A 70 27.72 21.85 -7.09
N HIS A 71 28.26 21.29 -8.16
CA HIS A 71 27.39 20.87 -9.26
C HIS A 71 27.48 19.34 -9.37
N ARG A 72 26.84 18.65 -8.40
CA ARG A 72 26.10 17.43 -8.76
C ARG A 72 25.07 17.89 -9.78
N ARG A 73 25.49 17.98 -11.04
CA ARG A 73 24.60 18.11 -12.19
C ARG A 73 23.65 16.95 -12.01
N GLN A 74 22.42 17.24 -11.57
CA GLN A 74 21.33 16.27 -11.65
C GLN A 74 21.31 15.88 -13.12
N LYS A 75 21.91 14.71 -13.42
CA LYS A 75 21.74 14.08 -14.72
C LYS A 75 20.23 13.93 -14.79
N ILE A 76 19.58 14.72 -15.64
CA ILE A 76 18.14 14.62 -15.86
C ILE A 76 17.94 13.17 -16.25
N GLY A 77 17.48 12.37 -15.29
CA GLY A 77 17.33 10.95 -15.49
C GLY A 77 16.29 10.78 -16.57
N VAL A 78 16.67 10.13 -17.67
CA VAL A 78 15.70 9.77 -18.71
C VAL A 78 14.60 8.97 -18.02
N ARG A 79 13.37 9.50 -18.00
CA ARG A 79 12.21 8.77 -17.48
C ARG A 79 11.93 7.62 -18.43
N LYS A 80 12.17 6.40 -17.99
CA LYS A 80 12.10 5.19 -18.83
C LYS A 80 11.30 4.11 -18.12
N PHE A 81 10.37 3.50 -18.83
CA PHE A 81 9.62 2.33 -18.35
C PHE A 81 9.68 1.26 -19.43
N GLU A 82 10.17 0.07 -19.08
CA GLU A 82 10.44 -1.00 -20.04
C GLU A 82 9.99 -2.35 -19.49
N ILE A 83 9.76 -3.29 -20.41
CA ILE A 83 9.51 -4.69 -20.11
C ILE A 83 10.68 -5.47 -20.73
N ALA A 84 11.45 -6.14 -19.89
CA ALA A 84 12.58 -6.96 -20.30
C ALA A 84 12.83 -8.05 -19.25
N GLU A 85 13.27 -9.22 -19.69
CA GLU A 85 13.58 -10.35 -18.79
C GLU A 85 12.40 -10.71 -17.85
N ASP A 86 11.18 -10.73 -18.42
CA ASP A 86 9.92 -10.99 -17.69
C ASP A 86 9.68 -10.08 -16.48
N LYS A 87 10.27 -8.87 -16.47
CA LYS A 87 10.14 -7.88 -15.40
C LYS A 87 9.82 -6.51 -15.97
N PHE A 88 9.23 -5.67 -15.12
CA PHE A 88 9.14 -4.24 -15.38
C PHE A 88 10.42 -3.56 -14.89
N TRP A 89 10.89 -2.58 -15.66
CA TRP A 89 12.04 -1.76 -15.35
C TRP A 89 11.63 -0.29 -15.36
N LYS A 90 11.94 0.43 -14.28
CA LYS A 90 11.68 1.86 -14.17
C LYS A 90 12.99 2.59 -13.89
N ASP A 91 13.35 3.51 -14.78
CA ASP A 91 14.57 4.33 -14.69
C ASP A 91 15.84 3.47 -14.45
N GLY A 92 15.92 2.33 -15.14
CA GLY A 92 17.05 1.39 -15.06
C GLY A 92 17.07 0.48 -13.83
N LYS A 93 16.00 0.43 -13.02
CA LYS A 93 15.89 -0.46 -11.86
C LYS A 93 14.72 -1.44 -12.02
N PRO A 94 14.85 -2.69 -11.56
CA PRO A 94 13.72 -3.61 -11.47
C PRO A 94 12.58 -2.95 -10.69
N PHE A 95 11.37 -3.07 -11.20
CA PHE A 95 10.18 -2.43 -10.67
C PHE A 95 9.05 -3.45 -10.57
N GLN A 96 8.38 -3.47 -9.42
CA GLN A 96 7.16 -4.26 -9.22
C GLN A 96 5.99 -3.30 -9.13
N ILE A 97 5.00 -3.47 -10.00
CA ILE A 97 3.75 -2.72 -9.90
C ILE A 97 2.94 -3.30 -8.74
N ILE A 98 2.65 -2.46 -7.75
CA ILE A 98 1.69 -2.76 -6.67
C ILE A 98 0.56 -1.76 -6.85
N GLY A 99 -0.46 -2.21 -7.58
CA GLY A 99 -1.56 -1.38 -8.07
C GLY A 99 -2.81 -1.44 -7.19
N GLY A 100 -3.60 -0.37 -7.22
CA GLY A 100 -4.98 -0.36 -6.72
C GLY A 100 -5.87 0.56 -7.56
N ASP A 101 -7.15 0.21 -7.68
CA ASP A 101 -8.13 1.02 -8.40
C ASP A 101 -8.66 2.17 -7.54
N LEU A 102 -8.56 3.39 -8.07
CA LEU A 102 -9.18 4.59 -7.51
C LEU A 102 -9.67 5.46 -8.66
N HIS A 103 -10.99 5.58 -8.78
CA HIS A 103 -11.63 6.32 -9.86
C HIS A 103 -11.97 7.74 -9.39
N TYR A 104 -11.27 8.75 -9.91
CA TYR A 104 -11.43 10.16 -9.50
C TYR A 104 -12.89 10.63 -9.64
N PHE A 105 -13.60 10.17 -10.67
CA PHE A 105 -15.00 10.52 -10.92
C PHE A 105 -16.01 9.90 -9.94
N ARG A 106 -15.56 9.04 -9.01
CA ARG A 106 -16.39 8.43 -7.95
C ARG A 106 -16.10 9.01 -6.56
N VAL A 107 -15.17 9.96 -6.46
CA VAL A 107 -14.73 10.57 -5.20
C VAL A 107 -14.72 12.08 -5.39
N LEU A 108 -15.28 12.84 -4.46
CA LEU A 108 -15.22 14.30 -4.57
C LEU A 108 -13.78 14.81 -4.56
N PRO A 109 -13.44 15.86 -5.33
CA PRO A 109 -12.08 16.37 -5.44
C PRO A 109 -11.37 16.65 -4.12
N GLU A 110 -12.10 17.17 -3.12
CA GLU A 110 -11.55 17.43 -1.78
C GLU A 110 -11.04 16.18 -1.04
N TYR A 111 -11.50 14.99 -1.43
CA TYR A 111 -11.11 13.72 -0.79
C TYR A 111 -10.05 12.94 -1.57
N TRP A 112 -9.65 13.37 -2.77
CA TRP A 112 -8.65 12.64 -3.57
C TRP A 112 -7.33 12.47 -2.83
N GLU A 113 -6.83 13.53 -2.17
CA GLU A 113 -5.55 13.47 -1.45
C GLU A 113 -5.60 12.48 -0.29
N ASP A 114 -6.68 12.47 0.50
CA ASP A 114 -6.87 11.49 1.57
C ASP A 114 -6.87 10.05 1.02
N ARG A 115 -7.61 9.77 -0.06
CA ARG A 115 -7.67 8.42 -0.65
C ARG A 115 -6.32 7.97 -1.19
N LEU A 116 -5.59 8.85 -1.86
CA LEU A 116 -4.26 8.56 -2.40
C LEU A 116 -3.22 8.36 -1.29
N LEU A 117 -3.30 9.14 -0.20
CA LEU A 117 -2.43 8.95 0.97
C LEU A 117 -2.68 7.60 1.65
N ARG A 118 -3.93 7.17 1.77
CA ARG A 118 -4.28 5.83 2.29
C ARG A 118 -3.76 4.72 1.38
N ALA A 119 -3.95 4.85 0.07
CA ALA A 119 -3.40 3.92 -0.92
C ALA A 119 -1.88 3.79 -0.76
N LYS A 120 -1.17 4.91 -0.63
CA LYS A 120 0.28 4.93 -0.40
C LYS A 120 0.67 4.29 0.95
N ALA A 121 -0.11 4.54 2.01
CA ALA A 121 0.12 3.94 3.33
C ALA A 121 -0.07 2.40 3.33
N LEU A 122 -0.89 1.87 2.43
CA LEU A 122 -1.03 0.43 2.17
C LEU A 122 0.14 -0.16 1.35
N GLY A 123 1.11 0.65 0.94
CA GLY A 123 2.26 0.23 0.13
C GLY A 123 2.01 0.25 -1.37
N LEU A 124 0.88 0.81 -1.84
CA LEU A 124 0.64 0.96 -3.28
C LEU A 124 1.61 1.97 -3.88
N ASN A 125 2.12 1.66 -5.07
CA ASN A 125 2.99 2.55 -5.84
C ASN A 125 2.39 3.00 -7.17
N THR A 126 1.26 2.41 -7.56
CA THR A 126 0.57 2.67 -8.82
C THR A 126 -0.94 2.76 -8.57
N ILE A 127 -1.59 3.77 -9.15
CA ILE A 127 -3.05 3.92 -9.14
C ILE A 127 -3.61 3.61 -10.51
N GLN A 128 -4.69 2.85 -10.54
CA GLN A 128 -5.45 2.57 -11.74
C GLN A 128 -6.70 3.44 -11.75
N THR A 129 -6.96 4.11 -12.86
CA THR A 129 -8.21 4.85 -13.05
C THR A 129 -8.72 4.74 -14.47
N TYR A 130 -10.04 4.57 -14.59
CA TYR A 130 -10.73 4.78 -15.85
C TYR A 130 -10.85 6.25 -16.19
N ILE A 131 -11.02 6.53 -17.48
CA ILE A 131 -11.44 7.83 -17.99
C ILE A 131 -12.81 7.63 -18.66
N PRO A 132 -13.93 7.92 -17.97
CA PRO A 132 -15.28 7.78 -18.51
C PRO A 132 -15.53 8.80 -19.64
N TRP A 133 -15.69 8.31 -20.86
CA TRP A 133 -15.96 9.17 -22.01
C TRP A 133 -17.26 9.97 -21.87
N ASN A 134 -18.32 9.35 -21.33
CA ASN A 134 -19.61 10.02 -21.09
C ASN A 134 -19.53 11.22 -20.13
N LEU A 135 -18.54 11.23 -19.23
CA LEU A 135 -18.28 12.37 -18.34
C LEU A 135 -17.49 13.47 -19.05
N HIS A 136 -16.56 13.07 -19.92
CA HIS A 136 -15.65 13.98 -20.61
C HIS A 136 -16.21 14.55 -21.91
N GLU A 137 -17.15 13.89 -22.57
CA GLU A 137 -17.85 14.37 -23.77
C GLU A 137 -19.36 14.12 -23.62
N PRO A 138 -20.07 14.87 -22.76
CA PRO A 138 -21.52 14.72 -22.59
C PRO A 138 -22.30 15.16 -23.83
N GLU A 139 -21.75 16.08 -24.62
CA GLU A 139 -22.24 16.49 -25.93
C GLU A 139 -21.11 16.32 -26.96
N ALA A 140 -21.43 15.80 -28.14
CA ALA A 140 -20.45 15.55 -29.19
C ALA A 140 -19.62 16.81 -29.52
N GLY A 141 -18.30 16.68 -29.47
CA GLY A 141 -17.33 17.74 -29.69
C GLY A 141 -17.09 18.68 -28.49
N LYS A 142 -17.81 18.52 -27.36
CA LYS A 142 -17.66 19.35 -26.17
C LYS A 142 -16.97 18.59 -25.05
N LEU A 143 -15.67 18.84 -24.88
CA LEU A 143 -14.87 18.23 -23.82
C LEU A 143 -14.99 18.97 -22.48
N VAL A 144 -15.05 18.22 -21.38
CA VAL A 144 -15.15 18.73 -19.99
C VAL A 144 -14.01 18.15 -19.15
N PHE A 145 -13.28 19.01 -18.42
CA PHE A 145 -12.17 18.61 -17.53
C PHE A 145 -12.17 19.41 -16.21
N GLU A 146 -13.34 19.84 -15.76
CA GLU A 146 -13.52 20.64 -14.55
C GLU A 146 -14.28 19.89 -13.45
N GLY A 147 -14.15 20.36 -12.21
CA GLY A 147 -14.86 19.80 -11.06
C GLY A 147 -14.57 18.31 -10.86
N ILE A 148 -15.61 17.47 -10.81
CA ILE A 148 -15.44 16.01 -10.67
C ILE A 148 -14.77 15.36 -11.90
N ALA A 149 -14.80 16.04 -13.06
CA ALA A 149 -14.15 15.60 -14.30
C ALA A 149 -12.69 16.08 -14.40
N ASP A 150 -12.14 16.77 -13.39
CA ASP A 150 -10.76 17.30 -13.43
C ASP A 150 -9.69 16.21 -13.28
N LEU A 151 -9.51 15.46 -14.37
CA LEU A 151 -8.48 14.45 -14.53
C LEU A 151 -7.08 15.03 -14.36
N VAL A 152 -6.83 16.26 -14.82
CA VAL A 152 -5.50 16.86 -14.82
C VAL A 152 -5.03 17.11 -13.40
N SER A 153 -5.89 17.69 -12.55
CA SER A 153 -5.58 17.91 -11.14
C SER A 153 -5.39 16.60 -10.39
N PHE A 154 -6.21 15.58 -10.67
CA PHE A 154 -6.03 14.24 -10.09
C PHE A 154 -4.67 13.62 -10.46
N LEU A 155 -4.26 13.70 -11.73
CA LEU A 155 -2.96 13.17 -12.19
C LEU A 155 -1.77 13.95 -11.59
N LYS A 156 -1.88 15.27 -11.50
CA LYS A 156 -0.87 16.11 -10.83
C LYS A 156 -0.74 15.75 -9.35
N LEU A 157 -1.85 15.44 -8.68
CA LEU A 157 -1.84 15.00 -7.30
C LEU A 157 -1.18 13.62 -7.14
N CYS A 158 -1.46 12.66 -8.03
CA CYS A 158 -0.75 11.37 -8.05
C CYS A 158 0.76 11.57 -8.23
N GLN A 159 1.16 12.44 -9.17
CA GLN A 159 2.57 12.78 -9.40
C GLN A 159 3.20 13.43 -8.15
N LYS A 160 2.54 14.39 -7.50
CA LYS A 160 2.99 15.02 -6.24
C LYS A 160 3.24 13.98 -5.15
N LEU A 161 2.36 12.98 -5.06
CA LEU A 161 2.46 11.91 -4.07
C LEU A 161 3.44 10.80 -4.47
N GLY A 162 4.02 10.86 -5.68
CA GLY A 162 4.99 9.87 -6.18
C GLY A 162 4.35 8.54 -6.59
N LEU A 163 3.05 8.56 -6.93
CA LEU A 163 2.32 7.40 -7.43
C LEU A 163 2.39 7.40 -8.97
N LEU A 164 2.70 6.24 -9.57
CA LEU A 164 2.46 6.03 -10.99
C LEU A 164 0.95 5.93 -11.25
N VAL A 165 0.54 6.21 -12.48
CA VAL A 165 -0.85 6.06 -12.89
C VAL A 165 -0.93 5.15 -14.12
N MET A 166 -1.75 4.10 -14.03
CA MET A 166 -2.16 3.29 -15.16
C MET A 166 -3.53 3.77 -15.64
N LEU A 167 -3.51 4.57 -16.70
CA LEU A 167 -4.72 5.12 -17.30
C LEU A 167 -5.43 4.06 -18.15
N ARG A 168 -6.72 3.90 -17.88
CA ARG A 168 -7.62 3.07 -18.68
C ARG A 168 -8.59 3.98 -19.43
N ALA A 169 -8.08 4.59 -20.49
CA ALA A 169 -8.88 5.38 -21.43
C ALA A 169 -9.63 4.45 -22.37
N GLY A 170 -10.95 4.42 -22.28
CA GLY A 170 -11.79 3.67 -23.21
C GLY A 170 -13.14 4.36 -23.33
N PRO A 171 -13.77 4.35 -24.53
CA PRO A 171 -15.13 4.89 -24.66
C PRO A 171 -16.11 4.12 -23.78
N TYR A 172 -15.86 2.83 -23.56
CA TYR A 172 -16.61 1.94 -22.67
C TYR A 172 -15.71 1.42 -21.56
N ILE A 173 -16.17 1.50 -20.31
CA ILE A 173 -15.35 1.20 -19.13
C ILE A 173 -15.87 0.07 -18.23
N CYS A 174 -16.97 -0.62 -18.58
CA CYS A 174 -17.62 -1.68 -17.75
C CYS A 174 -17.74 -1.34 -16.25
N ALA A 175 -17.71 -0.06 -15.89
CA ALA A 175 -17.57 0.41 -14.52
C ALA A 175 -18.93 0.91 -14.03
N GLY A 176 -19.89 -0.01 -13.95
CA GLY A 176 -21.19 0.19 -13.30
C GLY A 176 -21.06 0.42 -11.80
#